data_AF-A0A6G6YZY2-F1
#
_entry.id   AF-A0A6G6YZY2-F1
#
_cell.length_a   1.000
_cell.length_b   1.000
_cell.length_c   1.000
_cell.angle_alpha   90.00
_cell.angle_beta   90.00
_cell.angle_gamma   90.00
#
_symmetry.space_group_name_H-M   'P 1'
#
loop_
_entity.id
_entity.type
_entity.pdbx_description
1 polymer ?
#
loop_
_entity_poly.entity_id
_entity_poly.type
_entity_poly.pdbx_seq_one_letter_code
_entity_poly.pdbx_strand_id
1 'polypeptide(L)' 'MDSRPSYGYRRIAALLKRERRSAGHDPVNAKRVFRLMKKSGLLLARHTGRRVPRGP' A
#
# COMPACT_ATOMS: atom_id res chain seq x y z
N MET A 1 -13.81 -12.45 -5.86
CA MET A 1 -13.28 -11.17 -5.36
C MET A 1 -11.82 -11.11 -5.75
N ASP A 2 -11.51 -10.52 -6.90
CA ASP A 2 -10.16 -10.36 -7.39
C ASP A 2 -9.32 -9.56 -6.37
N SER A 3 -8.59 -10.28 -5.52
CA SER A 3 -7.66 -9.74 -4.51
C SER A 3 -6.42 -9.12 -5.15
N ARG A 4 -6.56 -8.47 -6.31
CA ARG A 4 -5.50 -7.61 -6.84
C ARG A 4 -5.31 -6.51 -5.78
N PRO A 5 -4.10 -6.34 -5.22
CA PRO A 5 -3.89 -5.34 -4.18
C PRO A 5 -4.11 -3.95 -4.80
N SER A 6 -5.31 -3.39 -4.70
CA SER A 6 -5.64 -2.07 -5.24
C SER A 6 -4.89 -0.94 -4.52
N TYR A 7 -4.25 -1.26 -3.38
CA TYR A 7 -3.68 -0.30 -2.45
C TYR A 7 -2.21 -0.60 -2.15
N GLY A 8 -1.34 0.37 -2.47
CA GLY A 8 0.04 0.37 -1.98
C GLY A 8 0.13 0.67 -0.48
N TYR A 9 1.29 0.36 0.12
CA TYR A 9 1.48 0.48 1.58
C TYR A 9 1.21 1.88 2.16
N ARG A 10 1.40 2.94 1.35
CA ARG A 10 1.10 4.31 1.77
C ARG A 10 -0.38 4.50 2.10
N ARG A 11 -1.28 3.90 1.31
CA ARG A 11 -2.72 4.01 1.53
C ARG A 11 -3.15 3.20 2.75
N ILE A 12 -2.64 1.97 2.88
CA ILE A 12 -2.88 1.12 4.06
C ILE A 12 -2.39 1.82 5.35
N ALA A 13 -1.20 2.43 5.32
CA ALA A 13 -0.67 3.17 6.46
C ALA A 13 -1.53 4.39 6.85
N ALA A 14 -2.14 5.07 5.87
CA ALA A 14 -3.05 6.18 6.14
C ALA A 14 -4.39 5.70 6.74
N LEU A 15 -4.94 4.59 6.24
CA LEU A 15 -6.13 3.96 6.80
C LEU A 15 -5.92 3.54 8.25
N LEU A 16 -4.84 2.80 8.52
CA LEU A 16 -4.49 2.35 9.88
C LEU A 16 -4.25 3.53 10.83
N LYS A 17 -3.65 4.62 10.35
CA LYS A 17 -3.45 5.83 11.16
C LYS A 17 -4.78 6.50 11.50
N ARG A 18 -5.74 6.54 10.56
CA ARG A 18 -7.07 7.10 10.80
C ARG A 18 -7.85 6.25 11.80
N GLU A 19 -7.86 4.93 11.64
CA GLU A 19 -8.54 4.01 12.57
C GLU A 19 -7.94 4.09 13.97
N ARG A 20 -6.62 4.05 14.10
CA ARG A 20 -5.95 4.15 15.40
C ARG A 20 -6.21 5.49 16.09
N ARG A 21 -6.20 6.60 15.34
CA ARG A 21 -6.57 7.91 15.88
C ARG A 21 -8.02 7.92 16.38
N SER A 22 -8.95 7.32 15.63
CA SER A 22 -10.35 7.21 16.05
C SER A 22 -10.51 6.35 17.30
N ALA A 23 -9.63 5.37 17.51
CA ALA A 23 -9.61 4.49 18.67
C ALA A 23 -8.74 5.02 19.83
N GLY A 24 -8.19 6.24 19.74
CA GLY A 24 -7.35 6.83 20.78
C GLY A 24 -5.97 6.15 20.95
N HIS A 25 -5.56 5.33 20.01
CA HIS A 25 -4.27 4.64 20.03
C HIS A 25 -3.19 5.42 19.28
N ASP A 26 -1.92 5.16 19.63
CA ASP A 26 -0.76 5.72 18.95
C ASP A 26 -0.78 5.46 17.44
N PRO A 27 -0.23 6.34 16.60
CA PRO A 27 -0.13 6.09 15.17
C PRO A 27 0.74 4.86 14.85
N VAL A 28 0.36 4.09 13.82
CA VAL A 28 1.20 2.99 13.34
C VAL A 28 2.41 3.50 12.55
N ASN A 29 3.57 2.85 12.75
CA ASN A 29 4.77 3.16 11.97
C ASN A 29 4.63 2.61 10.54
N ALA A 30 4.67 3.50 9.54
CA ALA A 30 4.56 3.15 8.13
C ALA A 30 5.62 2.14 7.67
N LYS A 31 6.81 2.13 8.30
CA LYS A 31 7.90 1.19 8.03
C LYS A 31 7.51 -0.24 8.44
N ARG A 32 6.74 -0.40 9.52
CA ARG A 32 6.19 -1.70 9.94
C ARG A 32 5.15 -2.22 8.95
N VAL A 33 4.24 -1.34 8.51
CA VAL A 33 3.24 -1.67 7.47
C VAL A 33 3.92 -2.12 6.19
N PHE A 34 4.94 -1.39 5.73
CA PHE A 34 5.74 -1.76 4.57
C PHE A 34 6.38 -3.15 4.72
N ARG A 35 7.03 -3.44 5.86
CA ARG A 35 7.68 -4.74 6.10
C ARG A 35 6.66 -5.90 6.11
N LEU A 36 5.50 -5.71 6.73
CA LEU A 36 4.45 -6.72 6.76
C LEU A 36 3.92 -6.99 5.35
N MET A 37 3.57 -5.95 4.61
CA MET A 37 3.11 -6.08 3.22
C MET A 37 4.17 -6.68 2.30
N LYS A 38 5.45 -6.37 2.52
CA LYS A 38 6.56 -6.99 1.79
C LYS A 38 6.62 -8.50 2.05
N LYS A 39 6.55 -8.91 3.32
CA LYS A 39 6.58 -10.32 3.72
C LYS A 39 5.37 -11.10 3.18
N SER A 40 4.20 -10.47 3.15
CA SER A 40 2.95 -11.08 2.65
C SER A 40 2.79 -11.01 1.13
N GLY A 41 3.77 -10.46 0.38
CA GLY A 41 3.67 -10.33 -1.08
C GLY A 41 2.59 -9.35 -1.56
N LEU A 42 2.11 -8.46 -0.69
CA LEU A 42 1.01 -7.52 -0.95
C LEU A 42 1.49 -6.17 -1.52
N LEU A 43 2.79 -6.02 -1.77
CA LEU A 43 3.29 -4.81 -2.40
C LEU A 43 2.96 -4.82 -3.88
N LEU A 44 2.36 -3.72 -4.35
CA LEU A 44 2.21 -3.45 -5.77
C LEU A 44 3.56 -3.60 -6.46
N ALA A 45 3.59 -4.40 -7.53
CA ALA A 45 4.74 -4.50 -8.40
C ALA A 45 5.13 -3.08 -8.84
N ARG A 46 6.42 -2.78 -8.79
CA ARG A 46 6.92 -1.49 -9.27
C ARG A 46 6.54 -1.40 -10.74
N HIS A 47 5.58 -0.53 -11.06
CA HIS A 47 5.21 -0.27 -12.44
C HIS A 47 6.40 0.44 -13.09
N THR A 48 7.31 -0.34 -13.66
CA THR A 48 8.27 0.16 -14.64
C THR A 48 7.42 0.60 -15.81
N GLY A 49 7.07 1.88 -15.85
CA GLY A 49 6.31 2.45 -16.95
C GLY A 49 7.08 2.30 -18.25
N ARG A 50 7.03 1.12 -18.88
CA ARG A 50 7.10 1.03 -20.32
C ARG A 50 5.87 1.80 -20.79
N ARG A 51 6.06 3.10 -21.02
CA ARG A 51 5.17 3.86 -21.88
C ARG A 51 5.15 3.07 -23.18
N VAL A 52 4.06 2.37 -23.45
CA VAL A 52 3.79 1.88 -24.80
C VAL A 52 3.70 3.16 -25.63
N PRO A 53 4.64 3.40 -26.57
CA PRO A 53 4.47 4.51 -27.50
C PRO A 53 3.16 4.24 -28.22
N ARG A 54 2.24 5.21 -28.16
CA ARG A 54 1.05 5.17 -28.98
C ARG A 54 1.57 5.23 -30.42
N GLY A 55 1.42 4.14 -31.16
CA GLY A 55 1.80 4.05 -32.57
C GLY A 55 1.06 5.09 -33.40
N PRO A 56 1.51 5.31 -34.65
CA PRO A 56 1.26 6.51 -35.45
C PRO A 56 -0.22 6.88 -35.58
#